data_AF-A0A1I0BK92-F1
#
_entry.id   AF-A0A1I0BK92-F1
#
_cell.length_a   1.000
_cell.length_b   1.000
_cell.length_c   1.000
_cell.angle_alpha   90.00
_cell.angle_beta   90.00
_cell.angle_gamma   90.00
#
_symmetry.space_group_name_H-M   'P 1'
#
loop_
_entity.id
_entity.type
_entity.pdbx_description
1 polymer ?
#
loop_
_entity_poly.entity_id
_entity_poly.type
_entity_poly.pdbx_seq_one_letter_code
_entity_poly.pdbx_strand_id
1 'polypeptide(L)'
;MSKQINHWCIVCGKGYHACNSCDDVKSFTPWKTLTDTSNHYSIRLIIDDYTNGIINKKKAKNMLNKCDLTGYKDFLPHVSKIISDILAYDDCKNKKLRIKKDNL
;
A
#
# COMPACT_ATOMS: atom_id res chain seq x y z
N MET A 1 8.78 -19.27 -24.14
CA MET A 1 9.87 -18.31 -23.89
C MET A 1 9.59 -17.57 -22.59
N SER A 2 10.43 -17.73 -21.59
CA SER A 2 10.34 -16.98 -20.33
C SER A 2 10.74 -15.53 -20.63
N LYS A 3 9.88 -14.56 -20.30
CA LYS A 3 10.19 -13.15 -20.51
C LYS A 3 11.23 -12.70 -19.47
N GLN A 4 12.23 -11.93 -19.90
CA GLN A 4 13.26 -11.38 -19.00
C GLN A 4 12.64 -10.38 -18.01
N ILE A 5 13.15 -10.35 -16.78
CA ILE A 5 12.69 -9.40 -15.77
C ILE A 5 13.20 -8.00 -16.14
N ASN A 6 12.29 -7.03 -16.21
CA ASN A 6 12.61 -5.63 -16.49
C ASN A 6 12.03 -4.64 -15.45
N HIS A 7 11.22 -5.11 -14.48
CA HIS A 7 10.73 -4.29 -13.38
C HIS A 7 10.76 -5.03 -12.04
N TRP A 8 10.78 -4.25 -10.96
CA TRP A 8 10.72 -4.72 -9.58
C TRP A 8 9.54 -4.09 -8.86
N CYS A 9 8.70 -4.92 -8.23
CA CYS A 9 7.51 -4.44 -7.58
C CYS A 9 7.87 -3.62 -6.34
N ILE A 10 7.38 -2.38 -6.26
CA ILE A 10 7.66 -1.49 -5.12
C ILE A 10 6.93 -1.88 -3.82
N VAL A 11 6.04 -2.88 -3.87
CA VAL A 11 5.35 -3.42 -2.70
C VAL A 11 6.08 -4.65 -2.17
N CYS A 12 6.25 -5.67 -3.01
CA CYS A 12 6.78 -6.97 -2.60
C CYS A 12 8.25 -7.22 -2.97
N GLY A 13 8.87 -6.35 -3.78
CA GLY A 13 10.25 -6.51 -4.26
C GLY A 13 10.46 -7.58 -5.34
N LYS A 14 9.41 -8.34 -5.72
CA LYS A 14 9.52 -9.40 -6.73
C LYS A 14 9.75 -8.84 -8.12
N GLY A 15 10.49 -9.61 -8.90
CA GLY A 15 10.75 -9.35 -10.31
C GLY A 15 9.62 -9.76 -11.19
N TYR A 16 9.31 -8.90 -12.14
CA TYR A 16 8.29 -9.20 -13.12
C TYR A 16 8.63 -8.57 -14.46
N HIS A 17 7.96 -9.09 -15.47
CA HIS A 17 8.04 -8.55 -16.80
C HIS A 17 6.82 -7.66 -17.08
N ALA A 18 7.06 -6.43 -17.56
CA ALA A 18 6.03 -5.58 -18.16
C ALA A 18 6.40 -5.27 -19.61
N CYS A 19 5.42 -4.94 -20.45
CA CYS A 19 5.70 -4.55 -21.82
C CYS A 19 6.33 -3.14 -21.86
N ASN A 20 7.27 -2.94 -22.78
CA ASN A 20 7.92 -1.64 -22.98
C ASN A 20 6.92 -0.53 -23.36
N SER A 21 5.77 -0.90 -23.94
CA SER A 21 4.70 0.07 -24.23
C SER A 21 4.18 0.79 -22.98
N CYS A 22 4.32 0.21 -21.79
CA CYS A 22 3.99 0.90 -20.54
C CYS A 22 5.00 2.02 -20.21
N ASP A 23 6.25 1.90 -20.65
CA ASP A 23 7.29 2.91 -20.43
C ASP A 23 7.18 4.07 -21.42
N ASP A 24 6.61 3.82 -22.60
CA ASP A 24 6.43 4.83 -23.66
C ASP A 24 5.25 5.79 -23.39
N VAL A 25 4.41 5.52 -22.38
CA VAL A 25 3.28 6.37 -22.01
C VAL A 25 3.76 7.60 -21.24
N LYS A 26 3.62 8.79 -21.84
CA LYS A 26 4.01 10.07 -21.23
C LYS A 26 2.87 10.84 -20.54
N SER A 27 1.62 10.45 -20.77
CA SER A 27 0.44 11.18 -20.27
C SER A 27 0.06 10.81 -18.83
N PHE A 28 0.42 9.61 -18.37
CA PHE A 28 0.20 9.13 -17.00
C PHE A 28 1.21 8.03 -16.68
N THR A 29 1.37 7.70 -15.41
CA THR A 29 2.21 6.57 -14.97
C THR A 29 1.36 5.29 -14.90
N PRO A 30 1.56 4.29 -15.77
CA PRO A 30 0.79 3.06 -15.70
C PRO A 30 1.12 2.26 -14.44
N TRP A 31 0.12 1.71 -13.76
CA TRP A 31 0.32 0.92 -12.54
C TRP A 31 1.29 -0.25 -12.71
N LYS A 32 1.37 -0.77 -13.94
CA LYS A 32 2.22 -1.92 -14.31
C LYS A 32 3.71 -1.58 -14.32
N THR A 33 4.11 -0.31 -14.38
CA THR A 33 5.54 0.06 -14.25
C THR A 33 6.01 0.09 -12.79
N LEU A 34 5.06 0.07 -11.84
CA LEU A 34 5.33 0.17 -10.41
C LEU A 34 5.15 -1.16 -9.67
N THR A 35 4.17 -1.97 -10.08
CA THR A 35 3.77 -3.19 -9.37
C THR A 35 3.51 -4.35 -10.32
N ASP A 36 3.77 -5.56 -9.82
CA ASP A 36 3.54 -6.82 -10.52
C ASP A 36 2.04 -7.16 -10.63
N THR A 37 1.22 -6.76 -9.64
CA THR A 37 -0.24 -7.03 -9.58
C THR A 37 -1.06 -5.77 -9.28
N SER A 38 -2.32 -5.76 -9.72
CA SER A 38 -3.27 -4.67 -9.44
C SER A 38 -3.61 -4.58 -7.93
N ASN A 39 -3.56 -5.69 -7.21
CA ASN A 39 -3.73 -5.71 -5.76
C ASN A 39 -2.58 -4.95 -5.07
N HIS A 40 -1.33 -5.21 -5.47
CA HIS A 40 -0.19 -4.46 -4.96
C HIS A 40 -0.29 -2.96 -5.33
N TYR A 41 -0.76 -2.62 -6.52
CA TYR A 41 -1.02 -1.21 -6.84
C TYR A 41 -2.06 -0.58 -5.90
N SER A 42 -3.14 -1.30 -5.58
CA SER A 42 -4.16 -0.81 -4.64
C SER A 42 -3.58 -0.57 -3.24
N ILE A 43 -2.77 -1.50 -2.74
CA ILE A 43 -2.06 -1.37 -1.46
C ILE A 43 -1.13 -0.15 -1.50
N ARG A 44 -0.39 0.04 -2.60
CA ARG A 44 0.51 1.19 -2.79
C ARG A 44 -0.24 2.52 -2.67
N LEU A 45 -1.37 2.65 -3.37
CA LEU A 45 -2.20 3.87 -3.33
C LEU A 45 -2.73 4.16 -1.91
N ILE A 46 -3.20 3.13 -1.20
CA ILE A 46 -3.69 3.30 0.18
C ILE A 46 -2.55 3.76 1.11
N ILE A 47 -1.36 3.21 0.94
CA ILE A 47 -0.17 3.63 1.69
C ILE A 47 0.18 5.09 1.36
N ASP A 48 0.20 5.47 0.08
CA ASP A 48 0.46 6.85 -0.34
C ASP A 48 -0.53 7.84 0.26
N ASP A 49 -1.83 7.56 0.12
CA ASP A 49 -2.89 8.42 0.66
C ASP A 49 -2.76 8.56 2.18
N TYR A 50 -2.38 7.48 2.88
CA TYR A 50 -2.16 7.51 4.32
C TYR A 50 -0.92 8.32 4.69
N THR A 51 0.22 8.09 4.02
CA THR A 51 1.47 8.81 4.29
C THR A 51 1.39 10.28 3.95
N ASN A 52 0.60 10.64 2.93
CA ASN A 52 0.35 12.03 2.53
C ASN A 52 -0.76 12.70 3.36
N GLY A 53 -1.38 12.00 4.31
CA GLY A 53 -2.42 12.55 5.18
C GLY A 53 -3.78 12.77 4.50
N ILE A 54 -3.98 12.25 3.29
CA ILE A 54 -5.26 12.31 2.55
C ILE A 54 -6.33 11.46 3.25
N ILE A 55 -5.92 10.32 3.81
CA ILE A 55 -6.80 9.44 4.60
C ILE A 55 -6.23 9.21 6.00
N ASN A 56 -7.13 9.07 6.97
CA ASN A 56 -6.73 8.72 8.33
C ASN A 56 -6.50 7.20 8.49
N LYS A 57 -5.84 6.81 9.58
CA LYS A 57 -5.49 5.43 9.89
C LYS A 57 -6.69 4.46 9.89
N LYS A 58 -7.85 4.92 10.38
CA LYS A 58 -9.11 4.13 10.37
C LYS A 58 -9.56 3.81 8.94
N LYS A 59 -9.60 4.82 8.08
CA LYS A 59 -10.00 4.67 6.68
C LYS A 59 -8.99 3.81 5.92
N ALA A 60 -7.69 4.01 6.16
CA ALA A 60 -6.63 3.18 5.59
C ALA A 60 -6.79 1.71 5.97
N LYS A 61 -7.05 1.40 7.26
CA LYS A 61 -7.30 0.03 7.73
C LYS A 61 -8.51 -0.60 7.03
N ASN A 62 -9.62 0.12 6.92
CA ASN A 62 -10.82 -0.38 6.24
C ASN A 62 -10.59 -0.63 4.75
N MET A 63 -9.74 0.15 4.09
CA MET A 63 -9.38 -0.06 2.69
C MET A 63 -8.42 -1.23 2.52
N LEU A 64 -7.38 -1.34 3.37
CA LEU A 64 -6.44 -2.47 3.37
C LEU A 64 -7.13 -3.80 3.63
N ASN A 65 -8.15 -3.85 4.48
CA ASN A 65 -8.94 -5.06 4.73
C ASN A 65 -9.72 -5.57 3.51
N LYS A 66 -9.85 -4.76 2.44
CA LYS A 66 -10.46 -5.17 1.16
C LYS A 66 -9.42 -5.67 0.15
N CYS A 67 -8.14 -5.48 0.43
CA CYS A 67 -7.04 -5.98 -0.39
C CYS A 67 -6.63 -7.38 0.07
N ASP A 68 -5.99 -8.13 -0.82
CA ASP A 68 -5.30 -9.36 -0.44
C ASP A 68 -3.96 -9.01 0.22
N LEU A 69 -3.86 -9.27 1.53
CA LEU A 69 -2.66 -9.02 2.34
C LEU A 69 -1.92 -10.33 2.67
N THR A 70 -2.20 -11.42 1.95
CA THR A 70 -1.51 -12.69 2.17
C THR A 70 -0.01 -12.52 1.98
N GLY A 71 0.78 -12.87 3.00
CA GLY A 71 2.24 -12.72 2.94
C GLY A 71 2.74 -11.27 3.06
N TYR A 72 1.94 -10.31 3.53
CA TYR A 72 2.38 -8.91 3.63
C TYR A 72 3.63 -8.68 4.50
N LYS A 73 3.95 -9.64 5.38
CA LYS A 73 5.15 -9.63 6.20
C LYS A 73 6.43 -9.79 5.37
N ASP A 74 6.33 -10.45 4.21
CA ASP A 74 7.42 -10.67 3.26
C ASP A 74 7.53 -9.56 2.22
N PHE A 75 6.65 -8.55 2.29
CA PHE A 75 6.77 -7.34 1.48
C PHE A 75 8.02 -6.55 1.88
N LEU A 76 8.35 -5.51 1.10
CA LEU A 76 9.48 -4.65 1.43
C LEU A 76 9.35 -4.12 2.87
N PRO A 77 10.45 -4.04 3.64
CA PRO A 77 10.38 -3.77 5.08
C PRO A 77 9.62 -2.49 5.45
N HIS A 78 9.77 -1.43 4.66
CA HIS A 78 9.07 -0.16 4.88
C HIS A 78 7.55 -0.29 4.64
N VAL A 79 7.13 -1.02 3.60
CA VAL A 79 5.73 -1.31 3.30
C VAL A 79 5.10 -2.15 4.41
N SER A 80 5.75 -3.26 4.76
CA SER A 80 5.29 -4.18 5.81
C SER A 80 5.13 -3.48 7.16
N LYS A 81 6.06 -2.58 7.50
CA LYS A 81 5.99 -1.75 8.72
C LYS A 81 4.78 -0.81 8.72
N ILE A 82 4.51 -0.13 7.60
CA ILE A 82 3.36 0.78 7.48
C ILE A 82 2.06 -0.01 7.57
N ILE A 83 1.94 -1.13 6.86
CA ILE A 83 0.74 -1.99 6.91
C ILE A 83 0.51 -2.46 8.35
N SER A 84 1.56 -2.91 9.04
CA SER A 84 1.47 -3.34 10.44
C SER A 84 0.99 -2.21 11.36
N ASP A 85 1.50 -0.98 11.19
CA ASP A 85 1.07 0.19 11.95
C ASP A 85 -0.41 0.56 11.73
N ILE A 86 -0.88 0.42 10.48
CA ILE A 86 -2.28 0.66 10.13
C ILE A 86 -3.18 -0.44 10.69
N LEU A 87 -2.80 -1.72 10.56
CA LEU A 87 -3.59 -2.85 11.04
C LEU A 87 -3.67 -2.90 12.57
N ALA A 88 -2.60 -2.49 13.26
CA ALA A 88 -2.56 -2.36 14.72
C ALA A 88 -3.48 -1.26 15.27
N TYR A 89 -4.11 -0.46 14.41
CA TYR A 89 -5.08 0.54 14.82
C TYR A 89 -6.30 -0.11 15.51
N ASP A 90 -6.48 0.22 16.78
CA ASP A 90 -7.65 -0.18 17.55
C ASP A 90 -8.56 1.04 17.80
N ASP A 91 -9.79 0.97 17.30
CA ASP A 91 -10.79 2.04 17.43
C ASP A 91 -11.14 2.34 18.91
N CYS A 92 -10.96 1.37 19.82
CA CYS A 92 -11.34 1.53 21.24
C CYS A 92 -10.35 2.40 22.01
N LYS A 93 -9.06 2.37 21.66
CA LYS A 93 -8.04 3.23 22.31
C LYS A 93 -8.22 4.71 21.98
N ASN A 94 -8.69 5.03 20.77
CA ASN A 94 -8.81 6.42 20.32
C ASN A 94 -10.01 7.16 20.95
N LYS A 95 -11.12 6.45 21.22
CA LYS A 95 -12.27 7.02 21.95
C LYS A 95 -11.87 7.49 23.36
N LYS A 96 -11.03 6.73 24.08
CA LYS A 96 -10.55 7.10 25.42
C LYS A 96 -9.64 8.34 25.43
N LEU A 97 -8.91 8.61 24.35
CA LEU A 97 -8.05 9.81 24.22
C LEU A 97 -8.85 11.09 23.92
N ARG A 98 -9.92 11.00 23.12
CA ARG A 98 -10.83 12.13 22.87
C ARG A 98 -11.61 12.53 24.13
N ILE A 99 -12.20 11.57 24.83
CA ILE A 99 -12.97 11.83 26.07
C ILE A 99 -12.11 12.48 27.18
N LYS A 100 -10.79 12.24 27.20
CA LYS A 100 -9.88 12.90 28.16
C LYS A 100 -9.53 14.34 27.78
N LYS A 101 -9.56 14.70 26.50
CA LYS A 101 -9.28 16.07 26.04
C LYS A 101 -10.47 17.00 26.22
N ASP A 102 -11.68 16.46 26.18
CA ASP A 102 -12.91 17.25 26.31
C ASP A 102 -13.32 17.48 27.80
N ASN A 103 -12.58 16.88 28.75
CA ASN A 103 -12.82 16.96 30.19
C ASN A 103 -11.70 17.69 30.97
N LEU A 104 -10.85 18.46 30.29
CA LEU A 104 -9.82 19.32 30.91
C LEU A 104 -9.99 20.77 30.47
#